data_AF-A0A7C2LTM0-F1
#
_entry.id   AF-A0A7C2LTM0-F1
#
_cell.length_a   1.000
_cell.length_b   1.000
_cell.length_c   1.000
_cell.angle_alpha   90.00
_cell.angle_beta   90.00
_cell.angle_gamma   90.00
#
_symmetry.space_group_name_H-M   'P 1'
#
loop_
_entity.id
_entity.type
_entity.pdbx_description
1 polymer ?
#
loop_
_entity_poly.entity_id
_entity_poly.type
_entity_poly.pdbx_seq_one_letter_code
_entity_poly.pdbx_strand_id
1 'polypeptide(L)'
;IVRSDRWAFIFYVADGANGLKIYETPHSGPHVLEDPPPPPVNTGGAANHIALRDMLCYLSAGDGGLRIIDVSNPNSPFERGALEPTTYGPSRSLDLAFPLVYLANGYDGLLVVDVSSSTSPLSVAAIEPEQAGPNFDVHAVAFEAGEDLVAFLTQQGLLLIAQYPERIPTPTPDADLNNDGRVDSLDAFLFGRQWQTQGPTPTPSPES
;
A
#
# COMPACT_ATOMS: atom_id res chain seq x y z
N ILE A 1 0.62 13.72 -9.44
CA ILE A 1 0.97 14.96 -10.14
C ILE A 1 -0.32 15.65 -10.56
N VAL A 2 -0.63 16.81 -9.98
CA VAL A 2 -1.79 17.64 -10.36
C VAL A 2 -1.24 18.89 -11.08
N ARG A 3 -1.84 19.29 -12.21
CA ARG A 3 -1.39 20.43 -13.03
C ARG A 3 -2.04 21.72 -12.53
N SER A 4 -1.25 22.76 -12.28
CA SER A 4 -1.75 24.14 -12.14
C SER A 4 -1.49 24.95 -13.42
N ASP A 5 -2.19 26.07 -13.54
CA ASP A 5 -2.35 26.91 -14.74
C ASP A 5 -1.07 27.62 -15.20
N ARG A 6 0.08 27.36 -14.54
CA ARG A 6 1.39 27.95 -14.84
C ARG A 6 2.53 26.94 -14.78
N TRP A 7 2.55 25.92 -15.63
CA TRP A 7 3.68 24.97 -15.79
C TRP A 7 4.35 24.54 -14.47
N ALA A 8 3.56 24.42 -13.40
CA ALA A 8 4.05 24.12 -12.08
C ALA A 8 3.50 22.78 -11.66
N PHE A 9 4.39 21.90 -11.19
CA PHE A 9 3.98 20.60 -10.67
C PHE A 9 3.95 20.66 -9.15
N ILE A 10 2.86 20.15 -8.59
CA ILE A 10 2.74 19.94 -7.15
C ILE A 10 3.21 18.53 -6.81
N PHE A 11 4.13 18.44 -5.86
CA PHE A 11 4.63 17.20 -5.29
C PHE A 11 4.17 17.06 -3.84
N TYR A 12 3.70 15.87 -3.52
CA TYR A 12 3.36 15.46 -2.16
C TYR A 12 4.43 14.48 -1.72
N VAL A 13 4.98 14.66 -0.52
CA VAL A 13 6.10 13.87 0.00
C VAL A 13 5.77 13.41 1.42
N ALA A 14 5.79 12.10 1.63
CA ALA A 14 5.82 11.51 2.96
C ALA A 14 7.23 11.71 3.54
N ASP A 15 7.37 12.54 4.58
CA ASP A 15 8.66 12.92 5.17
C ASP A 15 8.82 12.41 6.61
N GLY A 16 8.40 11.16 6.86
CA GLY A 16 8.55 10.49 8.14
C GLY A 16 7.96 11.30 9.29
N ALA A 17 8.77 11.60 10.30
CA ALA A 17 8.35 12.37 11.48
C ALA A 17 7.90 13.81 11.18
N ASN A 18 8.22 14.35 10.00
CA ASN A 18 7.78 15.68 9.57
C ASN A 18 6.39 15.67 8.89
N GLY A 19 5.76 14.50 8.72
CA GLY A 19 4.43 14.37 8.15
C GLY A 19 4.40 14.54 6.62
N LEU A 20 3.28 15.03 6.10
CA LEU A 20 3.10 15.32 4.68
C LEU A 20 3.68 16.70 4.32
N LYS A 21 4.63 16.74 3.39
CA LYS A 21 5.15 17.97 2.80
C LYS A 21 4.62 18.17 1.39
N ILE A 22 4.36 19.42 1.03
CA ILE A 22 3.86 19.81 -0.29
C ILE A 22 4.81 20.82 -0.91
N TYR A 23 5.26 20.53 -2.13
CA TYR A 23 6.20 21.34 -2.89
C TYR A 23 5.55 21.77 -4.20
N GLU A 24 5.88 22.96 -4.68
CA GLU A 24 5.58 23.40 -6.04
C GLU A 24 6.88 23.58 -6.82
N THR A 25 6.87 23.19 -8.08
CA THR A 25 8.01 23.35 -9.00
C THR A 25 7.64 24.33 -10.11
N PRO A 26 7.90 25.63 -9.95
CA PRO A 26 8.01 26.51 -11.09
C PRO A 26 9.26 26.11 -11.89
N HIS A 27 9.41 26.69 -13.09
CA HIS A 27 10.50 26.39 -14.03
C HIS A 27 11.93 26.51 -13.43
N SER A 28 12.08 27.14 -12.27
CA SER A 28 13.35 27.34 -11.54
C SER A 28 13.75 26.21 -10.57
N GLY A 29 12.95 25.15 -10.44
CA GLY A 29 13.23 23.99 -9.57
C GLY A 29 12.26 23.84 -8.39
N PRO A 30 12.32 22.71 -7.66
CA PRO A 30 11.42 22.44 -6.54
C PRO A 30 11.69 23.37 -5.36
N HIS A 31 10.63 24.01 -4.89
CA HIS A 31 10.63 24.75 -3.64
C HIS A 31 9.39 24.38 -2.84
N VAL A 32 9.47 24.55 -1.52
CA VAL A 32 8.30 24.41 -0.65
C VAL A 32 7.28 25.47 -1.09
N LEU A 33 6.01 25.08 -1.18
CA LEU A 33 4.97 25.81 -1.91
C LEU A 33 4.94 27.31 -1.61
N GLU A 34 5.10 27.71 -0.36
CA GLU A 34 5.35 29.10 -0.01
C GLU A 34 6.30 29.17 1.20
N ASP A 35 7.05 30.27 1.30
CA ASP A 35 7.73 30.70 2.51
C ASP A 35 6.83 31.77 3.15
N PRO A 36 6.12 31.48 4.26
CA PRO A 36 6.23 30.26 5.06
C PRO A 36 5.37 29.09 4.53
N PRO A 37 5.78 27.84 4.82
CA PRO A 37 5.07 26.64 4.37
C PRO A 37 3.62 26.61 4.86
N PRO A 38 2.72 25.92 4.13
CA PRO A 38 1.41 25.59 4.67
C PRO A 38 1.58 24.84 6.01
N PRO A 39 0.65 25.03 6.96
CA PRO A 39 0.75 24.37 8.25
C PRO A 39 0.84 22.84 8.05
N PRO A 40 1.75 22.15 8.76
CA PRO A 40 1.89 20.70 8.60
C PRO A 40 0.58 20.01 8.98
N VAL A 41 0.12 19.10 8.11
CA VAL A 41 -1.00 18.22 8.45
C VAL A 41 -0.51 17.24 9.51
N ASN A 42 -1.09 17.31 10.71
CA ASN A 42 -0.76 16.36 11.77
C ASN A 42 -1.29 14.98 11.38
N THR A 43 -0.38 14.06 11.07
CA THR A 43 -0.71 12.69 10.65
C THR A 43 -0.86 11.74 11.85
N GLY A 44 -0.64 12.19 13.09
CA GLY A 44 -0.70 11.37 14.30
C GLY A 44 0.48 10.41 14.49
N GLY A 45 1.28 10.19 13.44
CA GLY A 45 2.52 9.42 13.44
C GLY A 45 3.35 9.68 12.18
N ALA A 46 4.43 8.92 12.00
CA ALA A 46 5.37 9.12 10.89
C ALA A 46 4.73 8.83 9.53
N ALA A 47 4.81 9.78 8.59
CA ALA A 47 4.35 9.60 7.22
C ALA A 47 5.32 8.71 6.44
N ASN A 48 4.90 7.47 6.14
CA ASN A 48 5.77 6.45 5.53
C ASN A 48 5.55 6.29 4.02
N HIS A 49 4.31 6.32 3.56
CA HIS A 49 3.95 6.12 2.15
C HIS A 49 2.65 6.85 1.82
N ILE A 50 2.52 7.28 0.56
CA ILE A 50 1.34 7.98 0.05
C ILE A 50 0.86 7.40 -1.28
N ALA A 51 -0.44 7.47 -1.51
CA ALA A 51 -1.07 7.30 -2.81
C ALA A 51 -2.01 8.47 -3.08
N LEU A 52 -2.10 8.89 -4.34
CA LEU A 52 -2.96 9.99 -4.76
C LEU A 52 -4.08 9.46 -5.64
N ARG A 53 -5.30 9.92 -5.40
CA ARG A 53 -6.43 9.77 -6.32
C ARG A 53 -7.29 11.01 -6.25
N ASP A 54 -7.61 11.56 -7.42
CA ASP A 54 -8.34 12.82 -7.56
C ASP A 54 -7.67 13.94 -6.72
N MET A 55 -8.39 14.52 -5.76
CA MET A 55 -7.88 15.54 -4.83
C MET A 55 -7.64 14.99 -3.43
N LEU A 56 -7.44 13.68 -3.29
CA LEU A 56 -7.19 13.00 -2.02
C LEU A 56 -5.78 12.38 -1.99
N CYS A 57 -5.13 12.53 -0.85
CA CYS A 57 -3.89 11.86 -0.49
C CYS A 57 -4.18 10.84 0.61
N TYR A 58 -3.98 9.56 0.29
CA TYR A 58 -4.02 8.45 1.23
C TYR A 58 -2.61 8.27 1.78
N LEU A 59 -2.45 8.27 3.10
CA LEU A 59 -1.16 8.31 3.76
C LEU A 59 -1.10 7.26 4.87
N SER A 60 -0.10 6.37 4.82
CA SER A 60 0.20 5.45 5.92
C SER A 60 1.08 6.17 6.95
N ALA A 61 0.57 6.33 8.16
CA ALA A 61 1.10 7.25 9.16
C ALA A 61 1.77 6.56 10.37
N GLY A 62 2.37 5.37 10.22
CA GLY A 62 3.00 4.66 11.35
C GLY A 62 1.98 4.43 12.47
N ASP A 63 2.25 4.95 13.67
CA ASP A 63 1.34 4.94 14.83
C ASP A 63 0.10 5.85 14.67
N GLY A 64 -0.03 6.53 13.53
CA GLY A 64 -1.26 7.16 13.11
C GLY A 64 -2.17 6.22 12.34
N GLY A 65 -1.76 5.06 11.81
CA GLY A 65 -2.67 4.27 10.98
C GLY A 65 -2.84 4.84 9.56
N LEU A 66 -4.04 4.81 8.98
CA LEU A 66 -4.34 5.40 7.67
C LEU A 66 -4.94 6.81 7.82
N ARG A 67 -4.43 7.75 7.03
CA ARG A 67 -4.89 9.14 6.97
C ARG A 67 -5.34 9.47 5.55
N ILE A 68 -6.52 10.07 5.42
CA ILE A 68 -7.06 10.54 4.14
C ILE A 68 -7.10 12.06 4.21
N ILE A 69 -6.27 12.70 3.39
CA ILE A 69 -6.04 14.14 3.41
C ILE A 69 -6.64 14.73 2.14
N ASP A 70 -7.51 15.72 2.30
CA ASP A 70 -7.97 16.53 1.18
C ASP A 70 -6.86 17.50 0.78
N VAL A 71 -6.41 17.38 -0.46
CA VAL A 71 -5.37 18.19 -1.06
C VAL A 71 -5.92 19.04 -2.22
N SER A 72 -7.23 19.31 -2.19
CA SER A 72 -7.88 20.13 -3.22
C SER A 72 -7.34 21.55 -3.28
N ASN A 73 -6.95 22.07 -2.11
CA ASN A 73 -6.16 23.29 -1.98
C ASN A 73 -4.78 22.93 -1.40
N PRO A 74 -3.70 22.94 -2.20
CA PRO A 74 -2.37 22.55 -1.74
C PRO A 74 -1.77 23.52 -0.71
N ASN A 75 -2.29 24.75 -0.62
CA ASN A 75 -1.88 25.74 0.39
C ASN A 75 -2.62 25.57 1.73
N SER A 76 -3.66 24.75 1.76
CA SER A 76 -4.45 24.52 2.97
C SER A 76 -5.01 23.08 2.98
N PRO A 77 -4.13 22.06 2.95
CA PRO A 77 -4.56 20.68 3.07
C PRO A 77 -5.19 20.41 4.44
N PHE A 78 -6.14 19.49 4.52
CA PHE A 78 -6.76 19.11 5.80
C PHE A 78 -7.13 17.63 5.82
N GLU A 79 -7.15 17.04 7.02
CA GLU A 79 -7.58 15.66 7.20
C GLU A 79 -9.08 15.54 6.96
N ARG A 80 -9.46 14.67 6.03
CA ARG A 80 -10.85 14.41 5.64
C ARG A 80 -11.42 13.18 6.32
N GLY A 81 -10.58 12.20 6.62
CA GLY A 81 -10.95 10.97 7.30
C GLY A 81 -9.72 10.19 7.75
N ALA A 82 -9.94 9.24 8.65
CA ALA A 82 -8.87 8.47 9.28
C ALA A 82 -9.36 7.08 9.65
N LEU A 83 -8.45 6.10 9.59
CA LEU A 83 -8.58 4.82 10.26
C LEU A 83 -7.43 4.74 11.28
N GLU A 84 -7.78 4.62 12.56
CA GLU A 84 -6.80 4.53 13.63
C GLU A 84 -5.97 3.24 13.55
N PRO A 85 -4.73 3.25 14.06
CA PRO A 85 -3.86 2.08 14.04
C PRO A 85 -4.45 0.94 14.91
N THR A 86 -4.00 -0.28 14.64
CA THR A 86 -4.23 -1.41 15.53
C THR A 86 -3.18 -1.47 16.63
N THR A 87 -3.38 -2.35 17.62
CA THR A 87 -2.57 -2.42 18.84
C THR A 87 -1.06 -2.62 18.59
N TYR A 88 -0.68 -3.39 17.57
CA TYR A 88 0.72 -3.72 17.28
C TYR A 88 1.12 -3.42 15.83
N GLY A 89 0.27 -2.73 15.08
CA GLY A 89 0.44 -2.50 13.65
C GLY A 89 0.76 -1.05 13.30
N PRO A 90 2.03 -0.61 13.36
CA PRO A 90 2.38 0.66 12.73
C PRO A 90 2.13 0.52 11.22
N SER A 91 1.45 1.50 10.64
CA SER A 91 1.17 1.55 9.20
C SER A 91 2.43 1.91 8.42
N ARG A 92 3.02 0.94 7.72
CA ARG A 92 4.35 1.06 7.08
C ARG A 92 4.30 1.43 5.60
N SER A 93 3.29 0.95 4.90
CA SER A 93 3.12 1.13 3.45
C SER A 93 1.65 0.97 3.09
N LEU A 94 1.24 1.51 1.96
CA LEU A 94 -0.06 1.25 1.37
C LEU A 94 0.04 1.07 -0.15
N ASP A 95 -0.99 0.45 -0.72
CA ASP A 95 -1.29 0.55 -2.16
C ASP A 95 -2.80 0.74 -2.37
N LEU A 96 -3.16 1.59 -3.33
CA LEU A 96 -4.53 2.04 -3.57
C LEU A 96 -5.14 1.31 -4.76
N ALA A 97 -6.01 0.35 -4.44
CA ALA A 97 -6.83 -0.42 -5.37
C ALA A 97 -8.29 0.06 -5.30
N PHE A 98 -8.52 1.34 -5.59
CA PHE A 98 -9.81 2.00 -5.31
C PHE A 98 -11.02 1.14 -5.77
N PRO A 99 -12.00 0.89 -4.89
CA PRO A 99 -12.26 1.57 -3.62
C PRO A 99 -11.53 1.01 -2.39
N LEU A 100 -10.58 0.10 -2.56
CA LEU A 100 -9.82 -0.51 -1.47
C LEU A 100 -8.43 0.12 -1.32
N VAL A 101 -7.94 0.16 -0.08
CA VAL A 101 -6.54 0.37 0.26
C VAL A 101 -6.03 -0.89 0.92
N TYR A 102 -4.94 -1.43 0.40
CA TYR A 102 -4.15 -2.45 1.09
C TYR A 102 -3.12 -1.74 1.95
N LEU A 103 -3.12 -2.01 3.24
CA LEU A 103 -2.29 -1.31 4.22
C LEU A 103 -1.40 -2.33 4.93
N ALA A 104 -0.09 -2.17 4.77
CA ALA A 104 0.91 -2.92 5.51
C ALA A 104 0.84 -2.47 6.98
N ASN A 105 0.17 -3.27 7.81
CA ASN A 105 -0.18 -2.97 9.18
C ASN A 105 0.78 -3.64 10.17
N GLY A 106 2.05 -3.64 9.81
CA GLY A 106 3.14 -4.13 10.64
C GLY A 106 2.96 -5.54 11.17
N TYR A 107 3.02 -5.70 12.51
CA TYR A 107 2.92 -7.01 13.16
C TYR A 107 1.50 -7.60 13.15
N ASP A 108 0.50 -6.77 12.89
CA ASP A 108 -0.90 -7.16 12.74
C ASP A 108 -1.24 -7.49 11.27
N GLY A 109 -0.22 -7.70 10.43
CA GLY A 109 -0.37 -8.23 9.08
C GLY A 109 -0.79 -7.20 8.03
N LEU A 110 -1.65 -7.62 7.09
CA LEU A 110 -2.18 -6.77 6.03
C LEU A 110 -3.64 -6.41 6.32
N LEU A 111 -3.96 -5.12 6.33
CA LEU A 111 -5.35 -4.66 6.39
C LEU A 111 -5.87 -4.34 4.99
N VAL A 112 -7.13 -4.70 4.75
CA VAL A 112 -7.90 -4.29 3.57
C VAL A 112 -8.94 -3.29 4.05
N VAL A 113 -8.83 -2.05 3.56
CA VAL A 113 -9.65 -0.93 4.00
C VAL A 113 -10.51 -0.43 2.85
N ASP A 114 -11.83 -0.42 3.03
CA ASP A 114 -12.74 0.27 2.13
C ASP A 114 -12.64 1.79 2.37
N VAL A 115 -12.25 2.51 1.31
CA VAL A 115 -12.11 3.96 1.28
C VAL A 115 -13.08 4.63 0.29
N SER A 116 -14.16 3.94 -0.09
CA SER A 116 -15.24 4.50 -0.90
C SER A 116 -15.84 5.76 -0.27
N SER A 117 -15.92 5.78 1.07
CA SER A 117 -16.18 6.98 1.87
C SER A 117 -14.88 7.59 2.39
N SER A 118 -14.47 8.71 1.80
CA SER A 118 -13.25 9.43 2.20
C SER A 118 -13.26 9.96 3.64
N THR A 119 -14.43 10.07 4.26
CA THR A 119 -14.61 10.61 5.62
C THR A 119 -14.76 9.53 6.68
N SER A 120 -14.98 8.28 6.26
CA SER A 120 -15.22 7.16 7.16
C SER A 120 -14.68 5.86 6.55
N PRO A 121 -13.35 5.75 6.39
CA PRO A 121 -12.74 4.52 5.93
C PRO A 121 -13.04 3.37 6.91
N LEU A 122 -13.19 2.16 6.39
CA LEU A 122 -13.58 0.98 7.17
C LEU A 122 -12.66 -0.20 6.86
N SER A 123 -12.07 -0.79 7.89
CA SER A 123 -11.39 -2.09 7.74
C SER A 123 -12.44 -3.17 7.43
N VAL A 124 -12.32 -3.82 6.26
CA VAL A 124 -13.26 -4.85 5.79
C VAL A 124 -12.66 -6.25 5.84
N ALA A 125 -11.33 -6.36 5.86
CA ALA A 125 -10.63 -7.62 6.09
C ALA A 125 -9.26 -7.37 6.72
N ALA A 126 -8.78 -8.39 7.44
CA ALA A 126 -7.41 -8.47 7.94
C ALA A 126 -6.84 -9.82 7.51
N ILE A 127 -5.61 -9.80 7.02
CA ILE A 127 -4.87 -11.00 6.66
C ILE A 127 -3.70 -11.12 7.62
N GLU A 128 -3.93 -11.99 8.59
CA GLU A 128 -2.94 -12.47 9.54
C GLU A 128 -2.71 -13.95 9.20
N PRO A 129 -1.49 -14.40 8.90
CA PRO A 129 -1.25 -15.82 8.79
C PRO A 129 -1.47 -16.48 10.14
N GLU A 130 -2.16 -17.59 10.10
CA GLU A 130 -2.52 -18.41 11.27
C GLU A 130 -1.28 -18.88 12.07
N GLN A 131 -0.07 -18.73 11.52
CA GLN A 131 1.22 -19.01 12.17
C GLN A 131 2.22 -17.83 12.18
N ALA A 132 1.75 -16.61 11.97
CA ALA A 132 2.56 -15.39 11.95
C ALA A 132 3.64 -15.34 13.05
N GLY A 133 3.30 -15.80 14.25
CA GLY A 133 4.16 -15.68 15.42
C GLY A 133 4.52 -14.21 15.70
N PRO A 134 5.37 -13.93 16.69
CA PRO A 134 5.73 -12.55 17.05
C PRO A 134 6.56 -11.80 15.98
N ASN A 135 6.82 -12.40 14.81
CA ASN A 135 7.74 -11.88 13.79
C ASN A 135 7.07 -11.68 12.41
N PHE A 136 5.74 -11.63 12.35
CA PHE A 136 5.04 -11.37 11.08
C PHE A 136 4.91 -9.88 10.82
N ASP A 137 6.03 -9.27 10.45
CA ASP A 137 6.09 -7.84 10.14
C ASP A 137 5.88 -7.61 8.64
N VAL A 138 4.72 -7.08 8.25
CA VAL A 138 4.46 -6.62 6.88
C VAL A 138 5.05 -5.22 6.68
N HIS A 139 6.01 -5.10 5.77
CA HIS A 139 6.74 -3.86 5.52
C HIS A 139 6.22 -3.09 4.30
N ALA A 140 5.90 -3.80 3.22
CA ALA A 140 5.54 -3.22 1.95
C ALA A 140 4.40 -4.02 1.31
N VAL A 141 3.57 -3.34 0.54
CA VAL A 141 2.48 -3.94 -0.23
C VAL A 141 2.44 -3.33 -1.61
N ALA A 142 2.07 -4.13 -2.60
CA ALA A 142 1.81 -3.73 -3.97
C ALA A 142 0.59 -4.48 -4.49
N PHE A 143 -0.25 -3.81 -5.27
CA PHE A 143 -1.43 -4.34 -5.92
C PHE A 143 -1.30 -4.13 -7.44
N GLU A 144 -1.54 -5.19 -8.19
CA GLU A 144 -1.60 -5.15 -9.65
C GLU A 144 -3.04 -5.36 -10.12
N ALA A 145 -3.66 -4.28 -10.62
CA ALA A 145 -5.05 -4.28 -11.05
C ALA A 145 -5.32 -5.17 -12.27
N GLY A 146 -4.32 -5.42 -13.12
CA GLY A 146 -4.48 -6.32 -14.27
C GLY A 146 -4.71 -7.78 -13.88
N GLU A 147 -4.17 -8.19 -12.72
CA GLU A 147 -4.09 -9.59 -12.29
C GLU A 147 -4.86 -9.84 -10.97
N ASP A 148 -5.48 -8.80 -10.40
CA ASP A 148 -6.11 -8.82 -9.06
C ASP A 148 -5.20 -9.43 -7.98
N LEU A 149 -3.90 -9.12 -8.10
CA LEU A 149 -2.82 -9.69 -7.30
C LEU A 149 -2.34 -8.68 -6.26
N VAL A 150 -2.29 -9.11 -5.01
CA VAL A 150 -1.67 -8.37 -3.91
C VAL A 150 -0.39 -9.08 -3.52
N ALA A 151 0.73 -8.38 -3.59
CA ALA A 151 2.01 -8.82 -3.10
C ALA A 151 2.37 -8.05 -1.84
N PHE A 152 2.86 -8.72 -0.79
CA PHE A 152 3.39 -8.01 0.36
C PHE A 152 4.64 -8.69 0.93
N LEU A 153 5.56 -7.85 1.38
CA LEU A 153 6.85 -8.27 1.88
C LEU A 153 6.79 -8.36 3.40
N THR A 154 7.21 -9.50 3.92
CA THR A 154 7.41 -9.72 5.34
C THR A 154 8.88 -9.96 5.65
N GLN A 155 9.24 -9.97 6.93
CA GLN A 155 10.56 -10.46 7.36
C GLN A 155 10.84 -11.92 6.93
N GLN A 156 9.81 -12.69 6.61
CA GLN A 156 9.90 -14.11 6.25
C GLN A 156 9.94 -14.33 4.74
N GLY A 157 9.70 -13.30 3.94
CA GLY A 157 9.71 -13.35 2.48
C GLY A 157 8.53 -12.63 1.84
N LEU A 158 8.40 -12.81 0.51
CA LEU A 158 7.32 -12.25 -0.29
C LEU A 158 6.11 -13.20 -0.23
N LEU A 159 4.94 -12.67 0.12
CA LEU A 159 3.66 -13.35 -0.01
C LEU A 159 2.87 -12.76 -1.16
N LEU A 160 2.15 -13.61 -1.86
CA LEU A 160 1.26 -13.26 -2.96
C LEU A 160 -0.15 -13.71 -2.59
N ILE A 161 -1.15 -12.88 -2.80
CA ILE A 161 -2.56 -13.20 -2.61
C ILE A 161 -3.29 -12.74 -3.87
N ALA A 162 -3.91 -13.67 -4.58
CA ALA A 162 -4.84 -13.32 -5.65
C ALA A 162 -6.25 -13.25 -5.08
N GLN A 163 -6.99 -12.19 -5.42
CA GLN A 163 -8.43 -12.13 -5.10
C GLN A 163 -9.25 -13.14 -5.93
N TYR A 164 -8.71 -13.60 -7.05
CA TYR A 164 -9.25 -14.69 -7.86
C TYR A 164 -8.17 -15.74 -8.16
N PRO A 165 -8.09 -16.85 -7.39
CA PRO A 165 -7.04 -17.84 -7.54
C PRO A 165 -7.03 -18.51 -8.93
N GLU A 166 -8.15 -18.48 -9.66
CA GLU A 166 -8.26 -19.03 -11.03
C GLU A 166 -7.53 -18.20 -12.11
N ARG A 167 -7.11 -16.97 -11.81
CA ARG A 167 -6.39 -16.08 -12.74
C ARG A 167 -4.88 -16.04 -12.53
N ILE A 168 -4.39 -16.58 -11.43
CA ILE A 168 -2.98 -16.95 -11.34
C ILE A 168 -2.77 -18.00 -12.45
N PRO A 169 -1.77 -17.85 -13.36
CA PRO A 169 -1.47 -18.89 -14.33
C PRO A 169 -1.34 -20.20 -13.57
N THR A 170 -2.26 -21.12 -13.83
CA THR A 170 -2.40 -22.38 -13.10
C THR A 170 -1.06 -23.09 -13.10
N PRO A 171 -0.38 -23.25 -11.94
CA PRO A 171 0.41 -24.44 -11.78
C PRO A 171 -0.62 -25.58 -11.79
N THR A 172 -0.27 -26.64 -12.50
CA THR A 172 -0.95 -27.92 -12.63
C THR A 172 -1.45 -28.50 -11.27
N PRO A 173 -2.20 -29.62 -11.22
CA PRO A 173 -3.02 -30.12 -10.09
C PRO A 173 -2.46 -30.22 -8.63
N ASP A 174 -1.31 -29.65 -8.32
CA ASP A 174 -0.63 -29.60 -7.02
C ASP A 174 -0.70 -28.19 -6.38
N ALA A 175 -1.88 -27.54 -6.39
CA ALA A 175 -2.05 -26.19 -5.79
C ALA A 175 -2.08 -26.20 -4.24
N ASP A 176 -2.31 -27.38 -3.66
CA ASP A 176 -2.11 -27.68 -2.24
C ASP A 176 -0.62 -28.03 -2.03
N LEU A 177 0.20 -27.00 -1.86
CA LEU A 177 1.66 -27.12 -1.79
C LEU A 177 2.12 -27.71 -0.45
N ASN A 178 1.25 -27.74 0.57
CA ASN A 178 1.54 -28.30 1.88
C ASN A 178 0.87 -29.67 2.14
N ASN A 179 0.02 -30.15 1.22
CA ASN A 179 -0.79 -31.37 1.28
C ASN A 179 -1.75 -31.45 2.48
N ASP A 180 -2.36 -30.33 2.88
CA ASP A 180 -3.34 -30.29 3.97
C ASP A 180 -4.81 -30.43 3.52
N GLY A 181 -5.03 -30.51 2.20
CA GLY A 181 -6.33 -30.65 1.57
C GLY A 181 -7.09 -29.34 1.42
N ARG A 182 -6.46 -28.18 1.66
CA ARG A 182 -7.00 -26.84 1.45
C ARG A 182 -6.06 -26.05 0.53
N VAL A 183 -6.60 -24.97 -0.04
CA VAL A 183 -5.83 -24.00 -0.80
C VAL A 183 -5.98 -22.68 -0.06
N ASP A 184 -4.93 -22.25 0.64
CA ASP A 184 -4.98 -21.08 1.52
C ASP A 184 -3.70 -20.22 1.49
N SER A 185 -3.58 -19.31 2.45
CA SER A 185 -2.47 -18.36 2.52
C SER A 185 -1.11 -19.04 2.71
N LEU A 186 -1.07 -20.26 3.22
CA LEU A 186 0.14 -21.05 3.38
C LEU A 186 0.64 -21.62 2.04
N ASP A 187 -0.26 -22.02 1.15
CA ASP A 187 0.10 -22.41 -0.23
C ASP A 187 0.62 -21.21 -1.01
N ALA A 188 -0.01 -20.05 -0.83
CA ALA A 188 0.42 -18.82 -1.47
C ALA A 188 1.81 -18.36 -0.98
N PHE A 189 2.11 -18.57 0.31
CA PHE A 189 3.45 -18.36 0.90
C PHE A 189 4.48 -19.35 0.31
N LEU A 190 4.15 -20.64 0.23
CA LEU A 190 5.02 -21.67 -0.36
C LEU A 190 5.30 -21.41 -1.85
N PHE A 191 4.30 -20.95 -2.60
CA PHE A 191 4.44 -20.55 -3.98
C PHE A 191 5.41 -19.36 -4.15
N GLY A 192 5.25 -18.31 -3.34
CA GLY A 192 6.16 -17.16 -3.33
C GLY A 192 7.62 -17.56 -3.08
N ARG A 193 7.86 -18.52 -2.17
CA ARG A 193 9.19 -19.10 -1.90
C ARG A 193 9.73 -19.91 -3.09
N GLN A 194 8.90 -20.71 -3.76
CA GLN A 194 9.32 -21.44 -4.96
C GLN A 194 9.71 -20.48 -6.09
N TRP A 195 8.94 -19.41 -6.32
CA TRP A 195 9.24 -18.39 -7.32
C TRP A 195 10.57 -17.67 -7.05
N GLN A 196 10.89 -17.40 -5.78
CA GLN A 196 12.19 -16.85 -5.39
C GLN A 196 13.38 -17.79 -5.70
N THR A 197 13.17 -19.11 -5.73
CA THR A 197 14.24 -20.09 -6.00
C THR A 197 14.39 -20.47 -7.45
N GLN A 198 13.34 -20.31 -8.27
CA GLN A 198 13.32 -20.75 -9.67
C GLN A 198 13.39 -19.59 -10.68
N GLY A 199 13.03 -18.36 -10.29
CA GLY A 199 12.87 -17.24 -11.22
C GLY A 199 11.75 -17.49 -12.25
N PRO A 200 11.29 -16.47 -12.99
CA PRO A 200 10.35 -16.70 -14.08
C PRO A 200 11.05 -17.54 -15.15
N THR A 201 10.56 -18.76 -15.41
CA THR A 201 11.03 -19.60 -16.49
C THR A 201 10.90 -18.81 -17.81
N PRO A 202 11.98 -18.60 -18.58
CA PRO A 202 11.89 -17.89 -19.84
C PRO A 202 10.92 -18.64 -20.74
N THR A 203 9.95 -17.92 -21.31
CA THR A 203 9.00 -18.43 -22.28
C THR A 203 9.80 -19.03 -23.44
N PRO A 204 9.57 -20.30 -23.85
CA PRO A 204 10.27 -20.84 -25.01
C PRO A 204 9.91 -19.98 -26.22
N SER A 205 10.94 -19.50 -26.93
CA SER A 205 10.77 -18.76 -28.17
C SER A 205 9.97 -19.61 -29.15
N PRO A 206 9.01 -19.04 -29.90
CA PRO A 206 8.32 -19.80 -30.92
C PRO A 206 9.36 -20.28 -31.94
N GLU A 207 9.52 -21.59 -32.05
CA GLU A 207 10.42 -22.22 -33.01
C GLU A 207 10.08 -21.74 -34.42
N SER A 208 11.10 -21.22 -35.12
CA SER A 208 11.07 -20.87 -36.55
C SER A 208 11.53 -22.03 -37.40
#